data_AF-A0A1A8FFN1-F1
#
_entry.id   AF-A0A1A8FFN1-F1
#
_cell.length_a   1.000
_cell.length_b   1.000
_cell.length_c   1.000
_cell.angle_alpha   90.00
_cell.angle_beta   90.00
_cell.angle_gamma   90.00
#
_symmetry.space_group_name_H-M   'P 1'
#
loop_
_entity.id
_entity.type
_entity.pdbx_description
1 polymer ?
#
loop_
_entity_poly.entity_id
_entity_poly.type
_entity_poly.pdbx_seq_one_letter_code
_entity_poly.pdbx_strand_id
1 'polypeptide(L)'
;IAGFDIDGCIITTKSGKVFPTAPDDWRILFPEIRPRLASLLNKGHKVVFFTNQMGIAKGKLRPEVFKSKVEDILATLQLPVQVFVATGPGIYRKPVMGMWNYLCEEANDGVTVDKTQSLYVGDAAGRPENWAPGRKKKDFSCSDRLFALNIGLQFHTPEEFFLGWKSAPYSLPSFDP
;
A
#
# COMPACT_ATOMS: atom_id res chain seq x y z
N ILE A 1 -12.53 6.61 -2.15
CA ILE A 1 -11.71 5.43 -1.78
C ILE A 1 -10.46 5.91 -1.04
N ALA A 2 -10.03 5.23 0.02
CA ALA A 2 -8.70 5.42 0.60
C ALA A 2 -7.89 4.13 0.38
N GLY A 3 -6.92 4.20 -0.53
CA GLY A 3 -6.10 3.06 -0.92
C GLY A 3 -4.77 3.02 -0.16
N PHE A 4 -4.29 1.83 0.18
CA PHE A 4 -3.03 1.64 0.91
C PHE A 4 -2.20 0.51 0.30
N ASP A 5 -0.87 0.63 0.30
CA ASP A 5 0.01 -0.54 0.23
C ASP A 5 -0.04 -1.32 1.57
N ILE A 6 0.51 -2.55 1.60
CA ILE A 6 0.57 -3.38 2.81
C ILE A 6 1.97 -3.40 3.42
N ASP A 7 2.98 -3.90 2.71
CA ASP A 7 4.30 -4.21 3.26
C ASP A 7 5.17 -2.95 3.24
N GLY A 8 5.45 -2.38 4.42
CA GLY A 8 6.13 -1.08 4.54
C GLY A 8 5.17 0.10 4.75
N CYS A 9 3.85 -0.14 4.61
CA CYS A 9 2.80 0.86 4.80
C CYS A 9 1.86 0.53 5.98
N ILE A 10 1.16 -0.61 5.93
CA ILE A 10 0.27 -1.05 7.02
C ILE A 10 1.04 -1.89 8.04
N ILE A 11 1.95 -2.74 7.55
CA ILE A 11 2.77 -3.62 8.37
C ILE A 11 4.26 -3.44 8.09
N THR A 12 5.07 -3.91 9.02
CA THR A 12 6.52 -4.09 8.86
C THR A 12 6.94 -5.41 9.51
N THR A 13 8.19 -5.86 9.32
CA THR A 13 8.67 -7.09 9.95
C THR A 13 8.83 -6.92 11.46
N LYS A 14 8.54 -7.98 12.23
CA LYS A 14 8.86 -8.02 13.67
C LYS A 14 10.37 -8.16 13.87
N SER A 15 11.03 -8.92 13.00
CA SER A 15 12.46 -9.20 13.03
C SER A 15 13.35 -7.99 12.72
N GLY A 16 12.79 -6.93 12.12
CA GLY A 16 13.54 -5.76 11.64
C GLY A 16 14.35 -6.01 10.37
N LYS A 17 14.26 -7.21 9.78
CA LYS A 17 14.86 -7.51 8.47
C LYS A 17 14.02 -6.90 7.35
N VAL A 18 14.65 -6.65 6.21
CA VAL A 18 13.96 -6.09 5.02
C VAL A 18 12.88 -7.06 4.49
N PHE A 19 13.17 -8.36 4.51
CA PHE A 19 12.22 -9.39 4.10
C PHE A 19 11.79 -10.22 5.31
N PRO A 20 10.51 -10.63 5.39
CA PRO A 20 10.02 -11.46 6.47
C PRO A 20 10.72 -12.82 6.47
N THR A 21 11.06 -13.33 7.64
CA THR A 21 11.67 -14.66 7.78
C THR A 21 10.67 -15.80 7.98
N ALA A 22 9.43 -15.46 8.31
CA ALA A 22 8.33 -16.39 8.52
C ALA A 22 6.98 -15.73 8.18
N PRO A 23 5.90 -16.49 7.94
CA PRO A 23 4.58 -15.92 7.62
C PRO A 23 4.03 -14.96 8.68
N ASP A 24 4.37 -15.17 9.94
CA ASP A 24 3.96 -14.37 11.10
C ASP A 24 4.96 -13.26 11.49
N ASP A 25 6.06 -13.12 10.73
CA ASP A 25 7.06 -12.05 10.88
C ASP A 25 6.55 -10.72 10.35
N TRP A 26 5.46 -10.24 10.94
CA TRP A 26 4.87 -8.95 10.66
C TRP A 26 4.25 -8.35 11.91
N ARG A 27 4.23 -7.03 12.00
CA ARG A 27 3.51 -6.24 13.00
C ARG A 27 2.93 -5.00 12.32
N ILE A 28 1.90 -4.41 12.92
CA ILE A 28 1.39 -3.10 12.50
C ILE A 28 2.55 -2.08 12.56
N LEU A 29 2.72 -1.30 11.49
CA LEU A 29 3.86 -0.39 11.35
C LEU A 29 3.83 0.74 12.40
N PHE A 30 2.66 1.38 12.57
CA PHE A 30 2.45 2.45 13.55
C PHE A 30 1.14 2.22 14.33
N PRO A 31 1.10 2.53 15.65
CA PRO A 31 -0.13 2.40 16.43
C PRO A 31 -1.28 3.29 15.92
N GLU A 32 -0.97 4.38 15.21
CA GLU A 32 -1.94 5.33 14.64
C GLU A 32 -2.72 4.76 13.45
N ILE A 33 -2.28 3.65 12.85
CA ILE A 33 -2.89 3.09 11.63
C ILE A 33 -4.35 2.72 11.86
N ARG A 34 -4.65 1.90 12.86
CA ARG A 34 -6.02 1.45 13.13
C ARG A 34 -6.96 2.65 13.41
N PRO A 35 -6.64 3.60 14.31
CA PRO A 35 -7.46 4.80 14.51
C PRO A 35 -7.67 5.63 13.24
N ARG A 36 -6.64 5.78 12.39
CA ARG A 36 -6.74 6.56 11.14
C ARG A 36 -7.63 5.87 10.10
N LEU A 37 -7.49 4.55 9.93
CA LEU A 37 -8.38 3.77 9.04
C LEU A 37 -9.83 3.81 9.53
N ALA A 38 -10.06 3.68 10.84
CA ALA A 38 -11.41 3.81 11.40
C ALA A 38 -12.00 5.21 11.16
N SER A 39 -11.20 6.26 11.30
CA SER A 39 -11.63 7.64 11.01
C SER A 39 -12.02 7.83 9.54
N LEU A 40 -11.30 7.21 8.59
CA LEU A 40 -11.64 7.25 7.17
C LEU A 40 -12.98 6.55 6.90
N LEU A 41 -13.19 5.36 7.46
CA LEU A 41 -14.45 4.63 7.34
C LEU A 41 -15.62 5.46 7.88
N ASN A 42 -15.46 6.10 9.04
CA ASN A 42 -16.48 6.98 9.63
C ASN A 42 -16.77 8.22 8.77
N LYS A 43 -15.82 8.66 7.94
CA LYS A 43 -16.00 9.76 6.97
C LYS A 43 -16.58 9.29 5.64
N GLY A 44 -16.92 8.02 5.50
CA GLY A 44 -17.50 7.44 4.28
C GLY A 44 -16.47 6.95 3.27
N HIS A 45 -15.17 6.93 3.59
CA HIS A 45 -14.18 6.31 2.70
C HIS A 45 -14.24 4.79 2.83
N LYS A 46 -14.43 4.08 1.72
CA LYS A 46 -14.06 2.67 1.62
C LYS A 46 -12.54 2.53 1.67
N VAL A 47 -12.04 1.72 2.61
CA VAL A 47 -10.60 1.40 2.76
C VAL A 47 -10.26 0.19 1.91
N VAL A 48 -9.22 0.32 1.09
CA VAL A 48 -8.80 -0.73 0.15
C VAL A 48 -7.28 -0.91 0.21
N PHE A 49 -6.81 -2.15 0.26
CA PHE A 49 -5.38 -2.47 0.18
C PHE A 49 -5.02 -2.97 -1.22
N PHE A 50 -3.90 -2.48 -1.74
CA PHE A 50 -3.36 -2.81 -3.06
C PHE A 50 -1.90 -3.25 -2.90
N THR A 51 -1.60 -4.52 -3.08
CA THR A 51 -0.26 -5.08 -2.80
C THR A 51 0.32 -5.86 -3.99
N ASN A 52 1.64 -5.74 -4.16
CA ASN A 52 2.41 -6.42 -5.21
C ASN A 52 3.10 -7.66 -4.61
N GLN A 53 2.66 -8.88 -4.96
CA GLN A 53 3.16 -10.14 -4.41
C GLN A 53 3.76 -11.07 -5.46
N MET A 54 4.77 -10.57 -6.19
CA MET A 54 5.51 -11.31 -7.24
C MET A 54 6.12 -12.64 -6.76
N GLY A 55 6.33 -12.80 -5.44
CA GLY A 55 6.77 -14.06 -4.86
C GLY A 55 5.84 -15.23 -5.19
N ILE A 56 4.55 -14.95 -5.41
CA ILE A 56 3.54 -15.97 -5.77
C ILE A 56 3.81 -16.52 -7.17
N ALA A 57 3.85 -15.68 -8.21
CA ALA A 57 4.17 -16.15 -9.56
C ALA A 57 5.56 -16.78 -9.67
N LYS A 58 6.50 -16.42 -8.80
CA LYS A 58 7.86 -17.01 -8.75
C LYS A 58 7.93 -18.32 -7.95
N GLY A 59 6.82 -18.81 -7.39
CA GLY A 59 6.80 -20.02 -6.56
C GLY A 59 7.53 -19.89 -5.22
N LYS A 60 7.88 -18.67 -4.81
CA LYS A 60 8.59 -18.39 -3.54
C LYS A 60 7.64 -18.17 -2.36
N LEU A 61 6.35 -17.94 -2.65
CA LEU A 61 5.31 -17.71 -1.67
C LEU A 61 4.05 -18.44 -2.14
N ARG A 62 3.50 -19.33 -1.32
CA ARG A 62 2.24 -19.99 -1.62
C ARG A 62 1.07 -19.02 -1.45
N PRO A 63 0.10 -18.95 -2.38
CA PRO A 63 -1.06 -18.07 -2.28
C PRO A 63 -1.81 -18.20 -0.95
N GLU A 64 -1.98 -19.41 -0.44
CA GLU A 64 -2.75 -19.71 0.76
C GLU A 64 -2.07 -19.15 2.01
N VAL A 65 -0.73 -19.19 2.04
CA VAL A 65 0.07 -18.60 3.13
C VAL A 65 -0.09 -17.09 3.13
N PHE A 66 -0.05 -16.45 1.95
CA PHE A 66 -0.26 -15.01 1.87
C PHE A 66 -1.69 -14.61 2.22
N LYS A 67 -2.67 -15.40 1.79
CA LYS A 67 -4.09 -15.19 2.12
C LYS A 67 -4.30 -15.24 3.65
N SER A 68 -3.77 -16.25 4.32
CA SER A 68 -3.83 -16.36 5.79
C SER A 68 -3.15 -15.17 6.47
N LYS A 69 -1.97 -14.72 6.00
CA LYS A 69 -1.32 -13.50 6.50
C LYS A 69 -2.24 -12.28 6.39
N VAL A 70 -2.92 -12.10 5.25
CA VAL A 70 -3.86 -10.99 5.05
C VAL A 70 -5.04 -11.11 6.02
N GLU A 71 -5.63 -12.29 6.17
CA GLU A 71 -6.73 -12.55 7.11
C GLU A 71 -6.33 -12.19 8.55
N ASP A 72 -5.12 -12.56 8.99
CA ASP A 72 -4.61 -12.22 10.33
C ASP A 72 -4.41 -10.70 10.53
N ILE A 73 -3.95 -9.99 9.49
CA ILE A 73 -3.85 -8.53 9.51
C ILE A 73 -5.23 -7.91 9.66
N LEU A 74 -6.22 -8.38 8.89
CA LEU A 74 -7.58 -7.86 8.97
C LEU A 74 -8.25 -8.17 10.32
N ALA A 75 -8.03 -9.37 10.86
CA ALA A 75 -8.48 -9.75 12.19
C ALA A 75 -7.85 -8.88 13.30
N THR A 76 -6.59 -8.46 13.11
CA THR A 76 -5.90 -7.53 14.02
C THR A 76 -6.45 -6.11 13.92
N LEU A 77 -6.75 -5.63 12.71
CA LEU A 77 -7.32 -4.30 12.49
C LEU A 77 -8.77 -4.21 12.97
N GLN A 78 -9.55 -5.28 12.82
CA GLN A 78 -10.99 -5.34 13.11
C GLN A 78 -11.76 -4.23 12.40
N LEU A 79 -11.45 -4.02 11.12
CA LEU A 79 -12.07 -3.02 10.26
C LEU A 79 -12.42 -3.64 8.91
N PRO A 80 -13.52 -3.23 8.26
CA PRO A 80 -13.84 -3.68 6.91
C PRO A 80 -12.81 -3.12 5.93
N VAL A 81 -12.08 -4.01 5.25
CA VAL A 81 -11.08 -3.68 4.24
C VAL A 81 -11.20 -4.66 3.08
N GLN A 82 -11.19 -4.14 1.86
CA GLN A 82 -11.08 -4.95 0.64
C GLN A 82 -9.61 -5.01 0.21
N VAL A 83 -9.14 -6.18 -0.23
CA VAL A 83 -7.71 -6.38 -0.58
C VAL A 83 -7.56 -6.89 -2.01
N PHE A 84 -6.71 -6.23 -2.79
CA PHE A 84 -6.29 -6.64 -4.13
C PHE A 84 -4.81 -7.02 -4.12
N VAL A 85 -4.50 -8.16 -4.76
CA VAL A 85 -3.16 -8.75 -4.75
C VAL A 85 -2.70 -8.99 -6.18
N ALA A 86 -1.71 -8.23 -6.64
CA ALA A 86 -1.06 -8.48 -7.91
C ALA A 86 0.01 -9.59 -7.75
N THR A 87 -0.30 -10.80 -8.18
CA THR A 87 0.54 -11.99 -7.95
C THR A 87 1.71 -12.14 -8.91
N GLY A 88 1.71 -11.42 -10.04
CA GLY A 88 2.69 -11.52 -11.11
C GLY A 88 2.96 -10.19 -11.82
N PRO A 89 3.65 -10.20 -12.98
CA PRO A 89 3.79 -9.02 -13.83
C PRO A 89 2.48 -8.72 -14.57
N GLY A 90 2.42 -7.57 -15.25
CA GLY A 90 1.29 -7.19 -16.12
C GLY A 90 0.40 -6.10 -15.51
N ILE A 91 -0.84 -6.02 -16.00
CA ILE A 91 -1.71 -4.86 -15.81
C ILE A 91 -2.09 -4.61 -14.34
N TYR A 92 -2.10 -5.64 -13.50
CA TYR A 92 -2.44 -5.50 -12.09
C TYR A 92 -1.24 -5.04 -11.24
N ARG A 93 -0.01 -5.18 -11.71
CA ARG A 93 1.17 -4.85 -10.92
C ARG A 93 1.40 -3.34 -10.89
N LYS A 94 1.39 -2.75 -9.69
CA LYS A 94 1.76 -1.33 -9.51
C LYS A 94 3.14 -1.07 -10.13
N PRO A 95 3.33 0.00 -10.91
CA PRO A 95 2.47 1.20 -10.97
C PRO A 95 1.31 1.16 -11.98
N VAL A 96 1.06 0.04 -12.67
CA VAL A 96 -0.07 -0.05 -13.62
C VAL A 96 -1.41 -0.07 -12.87
N MET A 97 -2.45 0.49 -13.49
CA MET A 97 -3.74 0.79 -12.84
C MET A 97 -4.70 -0.40 -12.73
N GLY A 98 -4.34 -1.60 -13.18
CA GLY A 98 -5.30 -2.69 -13.36
C GLY A 98 -6.07 -3.07 -12.09
N MET A 99 -5.42 -3.04 -10.92
CA MET A 99 -6.15 -3.31 -9.67
C MET A 99 -7.16 -2.21 -9.34
N TRP A 100 -6.83 -0.94 -9.62
CA TRP A 100 -7.73 0.18 -9.41
C TRP A 100 -8.91 0.15 -10.39
N ASN A 101 -8.64 -0.12 -11.67
CA ASN A 101 -9.68 -0.22 -12.68
C ASN A 101 -10.66 -1.34 -12.32
N TYR A 102 -10.16 -2.52 -11.95
CA TYR A 102 -11.00 -3.62 -11.49
C TYR A 102 -11.82 -3.27 -10.23
N LEU A 103 -11.23 -2.53 -9.27
CA LEU A 103 -12.00 -2.00 -8.14
C LEU A 103 -13.20 -1.19 -8.65
N CYS A 104 -12.97 -0.19 -9.51
CA CYS A 104 -13.99 0.72 -9.98
C CYS A 104 -15.06 0.05 -10.85
N GLU A 105 -14.65 -0.85 -11.75
CA GLU A 105 -15.51 -1.47 -12.76
C GLU A 105 -16.31 -2.64 -12.20
N GLU A 106 -15.67 -3.49 -11.39
CA GLU A 106 -16.21 -4.81 -11.04
C GLU A 106 -16.47 -4.98 -9.53
N ALA A 107 -15.74 -4.25 -8.68
CA ALA A 107 -15.67 -4.57 -7.25
C ALA A 107 -16.05 -3.40 -6.32
N ASN A 108 -16.85 -2.47 -6.84
CA ASN A 108 -17.40 -1.33 -6.09
C ASN A 108 -18.91 -1.15 -6.26
N ASP A 109 -19.64 -2.23 -6.56
CA ASP A 109 -21.10 -2.28 -6.59
C ASP A 109 -21.75 -1.22 -7.50
N GLY A 110 -21.09 -0.88 -8.61
CA GLY A 110 -21.53 0.16 -9.54
C GLY A 110 -21.47 1.59 -8.98
N VAL A 111 -20.93 1.78 -7.77
CA VAL A 111 -20.76 3.12 -7.17
C VAL A 111 -19.55 3.80 -7.81
N THR A 112 -19.79 4.94 -8.47
CA THR A 112 -18.73 5.73 -9.08
C THR A 112 -17.76 6.27 -8.02
N VAL A 113 -16.46 6.15 -8.28
CA VAL A 113 -15.41 6.65 -7.39
C VAL A 113 -15.07 8.10 -7.73
N ASP A 114 -15.26 9.00 -6.76
CA ASP A 114 -14.70 10.35 -6.81
C ASP A 114 -13.19 10.31 -6.50
N LYS A 115 -12.37 10.49 -7.54
CA LYS A 115 -10.90 10.52 -7.43
C LYS A 115 -10.38 11.73 -6.66
N THR A 116 -11.08 12.86 -6.71
CA THR A 116 -10.65 14.11 -6.05
C THR A 116 -10.73 14.01 -4.52
N GLN A 117 -11.64 13.16 -4.03
CA GLN A 117 -11.80 12.82 -2.61
C GLN A 117 -11.11 11.50 -2.25
N SER A 118 -10.37 10.90 -3.19
CA SER A 118 -9.64 9.65 -3.00
C SER A 118 -8.15 9.89 -2.85
N LEU A 119 -7.50 8.99 -2.13
CA LEU A 119 -6.07 9.06 -1.85
C LEU A 119 -5.43 7.68 -1.90
N TYR A 120 -4.11 7.66 -2.11
CA TYR A 120 -3.28 6.47 -2.01
C TYR A 120 -2.10 6.69 -1.07
N VAL A 121 -1.83 5.72 -0.21
CA VAL A 121 -0.70 5.75 0.74
C VAL A 121 0.21 4.54 0.50
N GLY A 122 1.50 4.76 0.37
CA GLY A 122 2.48 3.68 0.17
C GLY A 122 3.91 4.13 0.40
N ASP A 123 4.81 3.19 0.70
CA ASP A 123 6.20 3.47 1.06
C ASP A 123 7.14 3.45 -0.14
N ALA A 124 6.76 2.81 -1.25
CA ALA A 124 7.51 2.84 -2.50
C ALA A 124 7.30 4.19 -3.22
N ALA A 125 7.88 5.24 -2.63
CA ALA A 125 7.61 6.63 -2.93
C ALA A 125 8.78 7.37 -3.60
N GLY A 126 9.87 6.67 -3.92
CA GLY A 126 11.03 7.26 -4.59
C GLY A 126 11.80 8.27 -3.73
N ARG A 127 11.77 8.15 -2.40
CA ARG A 127 12.51 9.03 -1.49
C ARG A 127 14.03 8.74 -1.56
N PRO A 128 14.90 9.76 -1.52
CA PRO A 128 16.35 9.60 -1.60
C PRO A 128 16.93 9.06 -0.28
N GLU A 129 18.21 8.75 -0.25
CA GLU A 129 18.89 8.40 1.02
C GLU A 129 18.79 9.54 2.04
N ASN A 130 18.70 9.19 3.32
CA ASN A 130 18.62 10.16 4.42
C ASN A 130 17.41 11.11 4.35
N TRP A 131 16.31 10.67 3.74
CA TRP A 131 15.06 11.44 3.68
C TRP A 131 14.45 11.72 5.07
N ALA A 132 14.83 10.97 6.10
CA ALA A 132 14.53 11.23 7.50
C ALA A 132 15.60 10.66 8.45
N PRO A 133 15.68 11.12 9.72
CA PRO A 133 16.59 10.56 10.72
C PRO A 133 16.43 9.04 10.84
N GLY A 134 17.55 8.31 10.77
CA GLY A 134 17.55 6.84 10.82
C GLY A 134 17.21 6.14 9.49
N ARG A 135 16.78 6.86 8.46
CA ARG A 135 16.47 6.31 7.12
C ARG A 135 17.66 6.46 6.17
N LYS A 136 18.69 5.64 6.38
CA LYS A 136 19.96 5.71 5.62
C LYS A 136 19.87 5.25 4.17
N LYS A 137 18.80 4.55 3.79
CA LYS A 137 18.60 4.00 2.44
C LYS A 137 17.51 4.78 1.73
N LYS A 138 17.66 4.94 0.41
CA LYS A 138 16.57 5.37 -0.47
C LYS A 138 15.46 4.33 -0.51
N ASP A 139 14.27 4.74 -0.94
CA ASP A 139 13.20 3.80 -1.22
C ASP A 139 13.62 2.84 -2.33
N PHE A 140 13.23 1.57 -2.20
CA PHE A 140 13.55 0.53 -3.18
C PHE A 140 12.88 0.76 -4.54
N SER A 141 11.73 1.44 -4.54
CA SER A 141 10.87 1.63 -5.70
C SER A 141 10.13 2.97 -5.59
N CYS A 142 9.54 3.41 -6.70
CA CYS A 142 8.61 4.54 -6.79
C CYS A 142 7.19 4.07 -7.21
N SER A 143 6.92 2.76 -7.15
CA SER A 143 5.71 2.13 -7.69
C SER A 143 4.41 2.61 -7.06
N ASP A 144 4.41 2.99 -5.78
CA ASP A 144 3.19 3.44 -5.10
C ASP A 144 2.83 4.86 -5.49
N ARG A 145 3.85 5.74 -5.53
CA ARG A 145 3.69 7.12 -6.00
C ARG A 145 3.25 7.13 -7.46
N LEU A 146 3.88 6.32 -8.31
CA LEU A 146 3.52 6.23 -9.72
C LEU A 146 2.15 5.58 -9.95
N PHE A 147 1.74 4.62 -9.11
CA PHE A 147 0.38 4.08 -9.14
C PHE A 147 -0.66 5.18 -8.88
N ALA A 148 -0.46 5.97 -7.83
CA ALA A 148 -1.32 7.11 -7.53
C ALA A 148 -1.30 8.15 -8.66
N LEU A 149 -0.13 8.47 -9.21
CA LEU A 149 0.03 9.41 -10.32
C LEU A 149 -0.75 8.96 -11.56
N ASN A 150 -0.58 7.71 -11.98
CA ASN A 150 -1.27 7.15 -13.15
C ASN A 150 -2.79 7.23 -13.02
N ILE A 151 -3.32 6.99 -11.81
CA ILE A 151 -4.76 7.04 -11.55
C ILE A 151 -5.28 8.48 -11.45
N GLY A 152 -4.42 9.42 -11.03
CA GLY A 152 -4.77 10.80 -10.67
C GLY A 152 -5.26 10.94 -9.23
N LEU A 153 -4.61 10.26 -8.27
CA LEU A 153 -4.93 10.32 -6.84
C LEU A 153 -3.95 11.19 -6.05
N GLN A 154 -4.45 11.76 -4.96
CA GLN A 154 -3.57 12.35 -3.94
C GLN A 154 -2.70 11.25 -3.32
N PHE A 155 -1.39 11.48 -3.24
CA PHE A 155 -0.43 10.52 -2.69
C PHE A 155 0.17 11.01 -1.37
N HIS A 156 0.34 10.08 -0.43
CA HIS A 156 1.09 10.30 0.80
C HIS A 156 2.00 9.12 1.11
N THR A 157 3.10 9.37 1.81
CA THR A 157 3.86 8.29 2.46
C THR A 157 3.20 7.88 3.79
N PRO A 158 3.51 6.69 4.34
CA PRO A 158 2.95 6.26 5.62
C PRO A 158 3.26 7.25 6.75
N GLU A 159 4.48 7.78 6.78
CA GLU A 159 4.89 8.77 7.79
C GLU A 159 4.13 10.10 7.63
N GLU A 160 3.93 10.58 6.41
CA GLU A 160 3.13 11.78 6.15
C GLU A 160 1.66 11.58 6.59
N PHE A 161 1.07 10.45 6.22
CA PHE A 161 -0.37 10.22 6.42
C PHE A 161 -0.72 9.86 7.88
N PHE A 162 0.01 8.90 8.46
CA PHE A 162 -0.33 8.38 9.80
C PHE A 162 0.26 9.23 10.91
N LEU A 163 1.48 9.74 10.74
CA LEU A 163 2.24 10.47 11.77
C LEU A 163 2.20 11.99 11.59
N GLY A 164 1.67 12.50 10.47
CA GLY A 164 1.62 13.93 10.19
C GLY A 164 2.98 14.55 9.91
N TRP A 165 3.95 13.75 9.45
CA TRP A 165 5.27 14.27 9.09
C TRP A 165 5.18 15.20 7.88
N LYS A 166 6.17 16.11 7.77
CA LYS A 166 6.33 16.91 6.55
C LYS A 166 6.69 16.01 5.38
N SER A 167 6.25 16.41 4.19
CA SER A 167 6.56 15.68 2.96
C SER A 167 8.07 15.52 2.75
N ALA A 168 8.48 14.30 2.47
CA ALA A 168 9.85 13.99 2.13
C ALA A 168 10.16 14.36 0.66
N PRO A 169 11.41 14.75 0.34
CA PRO A 169 11.81 14.87 -1.06
C PRO A 169 11.70 13.52 -1.77
N TYR A 170 11.46 13.54 -3.08
CA TYR A 170 11.40 12.34 -3.91
C TYR A 170 11.89 12.62 -5.32
N SER A 171 12.21 11.56 -6.06
CA SER A 171 12.54 11.63 -7.49
C SER A 171 11.65 10.70 -8.29
N LEU A 172 11.14 11.21 -9.41
CA LEU A 172 10.44 10.40 -10.41
C LEU A 172 11.46 9.79 -11.38
N PRO A 173 11.08 8.73 -12.13
CA PRO A 173 11.88 8.25 -13.24
C PRO A 173 12.21 9.38 -14.23
N SER A 174 13.36 9.31 -14.89
CA SER A 174 13.80 10.33 -15.85
C SER A 174 12.97 10.38 -17.14
N PHE A 175 12.24 9.30 -17.44
CA PHE A 175 11.35 9.19 -18.59
C PHE A 175 9.89 9.18 -18.13
N ASP A 176 9.08 10.07 -18.70
CA ASP A 176 7.64 10.17 -18.50
C ASP A 176 6.95 9.73 -19.81
N PRO A 177 6.24 8.58 -19.81
CA PRO A 177 5.73 7.92 -21.02
C PRO A 177 4.52 8.59 -21.70
#